data_AF-A0A9D7IBP2-F1
#
_entry.id   AF-A0A9D7IBP2-F1
#
_cell.length_a   1.000
_cell.length_b   1.000
_cell.length_c   1.000
_cell.angle_alpha   90.00
_cell.angle_beta   90.00
_cell.angle_gamma   90.00
#
_symmetry.space_group_name_H-M   'P 1'
#
loop_
_entity.id
_entity.type
_entity.pdbx_description
1 polymer ?
#
loop_
_entity_poly.entity_id
_entity_poly.type
_entity_poly.pdbx_seq_one_letter_code
_entity_poly.pdbx_strand_id
1 'polypeptide(L)'
;MIQSIRSVFTVFIIGCALQLSAAETKLPSNFFSKKLPNGLEVLVIEDASVPLATIEICVRNGSYTEPPEFNGLSHLYEHMFFKANKDYPSQEQFLARVKELGVVFNGTTSNERVNYYVTLGNYNLKPGMEFINSAIRYPLFSKEEMKKENVVVDGEFQRNESNPVFFLVQELGYKMWGDHFCRKNPIGDHFIIQTATPEKMKVIQNKFYFPNNSLLCIAGDVNHDDVFALAEGIFGSWQPTTTDPFKRWPIPEMYPMVGQNNFIVINENAKAPFIAAGLHGPDTRNDLKSTYAADVFSFILGQTNSKFQKALVESGLAFQINVGYQTCKYTGPIQIIMVPNPAKIKESVKVLQSQMDLWDTDDYFTDEQLETAKSQLEISDGFGKEKTSEYIHTITYWWSSASVDYYTNYVENLKKVTRQDIKDFVKKYIKNQPSAWGLLVSPEMKESLKVDETVFDQK
;
A
#
# COMPACT_ATOMS: atom_id res chain seq x y z
N MET A 1 78.77 13.77 19.30
CA MET A 1 78.95 12.30 19.43
C MET A 1 77.71 11.76 20.13
N ILE A 2 76.77 11.25 19.34
CA ILE A 2 75.82 10.14 19.61
C ILE A 2 74.82 10.20 20.81
N GLN A 3 73.54 9.90 20.47
CA GLN A 3 72.37 9.45 21.26
C GLN A 3 71.61 10.50 22.11
N SER A 4 70.38 10.95 21.76
CA SER A 4 69.06 10.30 21.52
C SER A 4 68.27 9.98 22.80
N ILE A 5 67.29 10.83 23.14
CA ILE A 5 66.10 10.43 23.91
C ILE A 5 64.87 11.15 23.33
N ARG A 6 63.91 10.34 22.85
CA ARG A 6 62.56 10.72 22.41
C ARG A 6 61.73 11.14 23.63
N SER A 7 61.01 12.25 23.53
CA SER A 7 59.91 12.60 24.44
C SER A 7 58.60 12.60 23.68
N VAL A 8 57.66 11.81 24.18
CA VAL A 8 56.34 11.52 23.64
C VAL A 8 55.38 12.68 23.94
N PHE A 9 54.75 13.25 22.91
CA PHE A 9 53.59 14.12 23.08
C PHE A 9 52.32 13.26 23.10
N THR A 10 51.68 13.17 24.26
CA THR A 10 50.35 12.57 24.41
C THR A 10 49.30 13.58 23.96
N VAL A 11 48.71 13.36 22.78
CA VAL A 11 47.53 14.10 22.31
C VAL A 11 46.30 13.52 22.99
N PHE A 12 45.65 14.31 23.83
CA PHE A 12 44.32 14.03 24.38
C PHE A 12 43.29 14.15 23.24
N ILE A 13 42.85 13.03 22.68
CA ILE A 13 41.70 13.00 21.78
C ILE A 13 40.45 12.99 22.67
N ILE A 14 39.80 14.16 22.81
CA ILE A 14 38.44 14.26 23.33
C ILE A 14 37.52 13.69 22.25
N GLY A 15 37.13 12.43 22.42
CA GLY A 15 36.10 11.79 21.62
C GLY A 15 34.74 12.41 21.97
N CYS A 16 34.28 13.35 21.14
CA CYS A 16 32.88 13.74 21.11
C CYS A 16 32.07 12.54 20.58
N ALA A 17 31.58 11.72 21.51
CA ALA A 17 30.55 10.74 21.20
C ALA A 17 29.26 11.52 20.87
N LEU A 18 28.97 11.67 19.58
CA LEU A 18 27.64 12.02 19.10
C LEU A 18 26.69 10.90 19.54
N GLN A 19 26.04 11.10 20.68
CA GLN A 19 24.86 10.33 21.04
C GLN A 19 23.77 10.73 20.04
N LEU A 20 23.53 9.87 19.05
CA LEU A 20 22.27 9.87 18.33
C LEU A 20 21.19 9.55 19.36
N SER A 21 20.52 10.59 19.87
CA SER A 21 19.22 10.42 20.50
C SER A 21 18.30 9.84 19.44
N ALA A 22 17.91 8.58 19.59
CA ALA A 22 16.70 8.11 18.93
C ALA A 22 15.58 9.07 19.38
N ALA A 23 14.87 9.68 18.43
CA ALA A 23 13.67 10.43 18.77
C ALA A 23 12.74 9.47 19.50
N GLU A 24 12.38 9.80 20.73
CA GLU A 24 11.47 8.98 21.53
C GLU A 24 10.12 8.96 20.82
N THR A 25 9.73 7.78 20.32
CA THR A 25 8.48 7.58 19.57
C THR A 25 7.31 7.99 20.44
N LYS A 26 6.69 9.13 20.14
CA LYS A 26 5.53 9.63 20.88
C LYS A 26 4.26 9.00 20.31
N LEU A 27 4.01 7.74 20.68
CA LEU A 27 2.73 7.09 20.38
C LEU A 27 1.57 7.86 21.05
N PRO A 28 0.36 7.86 20.45
CA PRO A 28 -0.84 8.33 21.13
C PRO A 28 -1.02 7.64 22.48
N SER A 29 -1.65 8.31 23.45
CA SER A 29 -1.75 7.78 24.83
C SER A 29 -2.52 6.46 24.95
N ASN A 30 -3.34 6.13 23.97
CA ASN A 30 -4.08 4.87 23.91
C ASN A 30 -3.38 3.79 23.06
N PHE A 31 -2.16 4.05 22.58
CA PHE A 31 -1.37 3.10 21.79
C PHE A 31 -0.26 2.52 22.67
N PHE A 32 -0.21 1.20 22.73
CA PHE A 32 0.78 0.46 23.52
C PHE A 32 1.45 -0.57 22.63
N SER A 33 2.77 -0.57 22.57
CA SER A 33 3.52 -1.53 21.74
C SER A 33 4.48 -2.37 22.58
N LYS A 34 4.59 -3.65 22.23
CA LYS A 34 5.55 -4.59 22.83
C LYS A 34 6.08 -5.51 21.74
N LYS A 35 7.39 -5.77 21.76
CA LYS A 35 8.01 -6.82 20.95
C LYS A 35 8.25 -8.05 21.80
N LEU A 36 7.68 -9.19 21.40
CA LEU A 36 7.87 -10.46 22.11
C LEU A 36 9.28 -11.04 21.87
N PRO A 37 9.77 -11.96 22.70
CA PRO A 37 11.09 -12.60 22.52
C PRO A 37 11.27 -13.33 21.19
N ASN A 38 10.20 -13.84 20.60
CA ASN A 38 10.21 -14.46 19.26
C ASN A 38 10.14 -13.43 18.11
N GLY A 39 10.19 -12.14 18.44
CA GLY A 39 10.22 -11.04 17.48
C GLY A 39 8.86 -10.60 16.93
N LEU A 40 7.75 -11.23 17.34
CA LEU A 40 6.40 -10.73 17.03
C LEU A 40 6.22 -9.34 17.63
N GLU A 41 5.87 -8.38 16.78
CA GLU A 41 5.47 -7.05 17.21
C GLU A 41 3.98 -7.09 17.58
N VAL A 42 3.64 -6.55 18.74
CA VAL A 42 2.26 -6.45 19.24
C VAL A 42 1.94 -4.98 19.44
N LEU A 43 0.87 -4.51 18.81
CA LEU A 43 0.33 -3.16 18.99
C LEU A 43 -1.08 -3.28 19.56
N VAL A 44 -1.34 -2.58 20.65
CA VAL A 44 -2.65 -2.51 21.30
C VAL A 44 -3.13 -1.08 21.23
N ILE A 45 -4.38 -0.91 20.81
CA ILE A 45 -5.06 0.36 20.70
C ILE A 45 -6.31 0.29 21.57
N GLU A 46 -6.22 0.90 22.75
CA GLU A 46 -7.33 0.88 23.71
C GLU A 46 -8.43 1.85 23.27
N ASP A 47 -9.66 1.34 23.20
CA ASP A 47 -10.86 2.12 22.91
C ASP A 47 -12.08 1.45 23.55
N ALA A 48 -12.46 1.92 24.73
CA ALA A 48 -13.60 1.41 25.50
C ALA A 48 -14.97 1.96 25.03
N SER A 49 -15.06 2.56 23.83
CA SER A 49 -16.32 3.16 23.33
C SER A 49 -17.42 2.12 23.07
N VAL A 50 -17.03 0.88 22.72
CA VAL A 50 -17.95 -0.25 22.51
C VAL A 50 -17.30 -1.54 23.03
N PRO A 51 -18.07 -2.51 23.55
CA PRO A 51 -17.54 -3.76 24.14
C PRO A 51 -17.11 -4.78 23.08
N LEU A 52 -16.37 -4.33 22.07
CA LEU A 52 -15.84 -5.12 20.96
C LEU A 52 -14.31 -5.04 20.95
N ALA A 53 -13.69 -6.07 20.39
CA ALA A 53 -12.27 -6.09 20.07
C ALA A 53 -12.08 -6.57 18.63
N THR A 54 -11.20 -5.90 17.89
CA THR A 54 -10.68 -6.30 16.59
C THR A 54 -9.28 -6.86 16.78
N ILE A 55 -9.07 -8.09 16.31
CA ILE A 55 -7.79 -8.78 16.30
C ILE A 55 -7.34 -8.83 14.86
N GLU A 56 -6.18 -8.25 14.56
CA GLU A 56 -5.58 -8.26 13.23
C GLU A 56 -4.17 -8.84 13.28
N ILE A 57 -3.87 -9.81 12.43
CA ILE A 57 -2.50 -10.22 12.14
C ILE A 57 -2.13 -9.75 10.73
N CYS A 58 -1.06 -8.98 10.64
CA CYS A 58 -0.52 -8.45 9.39
C CYS A 58 0.86 -9.05 9.11
N VAL A 59 1.10 -9.46 7.88
CA VAL A 59 2.38 -10.00 7.42
C VAL A 59 2.95 -9.08 6.36
N ARG A 60 4.26 -8.78 6.43
CA ARG A 60 4.98 -8.16 5.31
C ARG A 60 5.14 -9.20 4.19
N ASN A 61 4.06 -9.37 3.45
CA ASN A 61 3.88 -10.23 2.29
C ASN A 61 2.82 -9.57 1.41
N GLY A 62 2.78 -9.83 0.12
CA GLY A 62 1.85 -9.18 -0.81
C GLY A 62 2.42 -9.24 -2.22
N SER A 63 1.76 -8.58 -3.17
CA SER A 63 2.18 -8.69 -4.57
C SER A 63 3.64 -8.28 -4.77
N TYR A 64 4.17 -7.27 -4.03
CA TYR A 64 5.58 -6.86 -4.15
C TYR A 64 6.60 -7.98 -3.91
N THR A 65 6.22 -9.04 -3.20
CA THR A 65 7.09 -10.20 -2.95
C THR A 65 7.02 -11.27 -4.04
N GLU A 66 6.03 -11.21 -4.91
CA GLU A 66 5.72 -12.23 -5.90
C GLU A 66 6.61 -12.10 -7.15
N PRO A 67 7.36 -13.15 -7.53
CA PRO A 67 7.82 -13.29 -8.90
C PRO A 67 6.65 -13.73 -9.83
N PRO A 68 6.82 -13.69 -11.16
CA PRO A 68 5.74 -13.98 -12.11
C PRO A 68 5.01 -15.31 -11.86
N GLU A 69 5.72 -16.37 -11.49
CA GLU A 69 5.15 -17.70 -11.25
C GLU A 69 4.34 -17.82 -9.94
N PHE A 70 4.27 -16.73 -9.17
CA PHE A 70 3.47 -16.58 -7.95
C PHE A 70 2.48 -15.41 -8.02
N ASN A 71 2.28 -14.77 -9.18
CA ASN A 71 1.44 -13.59 -9.26
C ASN A 71 -0.03 -13.88 -8.89
N GLY A 72 -0.54 -13.21 -7.84
CA GLY A 72 -1.87 -13.40 -7.26
C GLY A 72 -1.92 -14.41 -6.12
N LEU A 73 -0.81 -15.08 -5.81
CA LEU A 73 -0.83 -16.17 -4.84
C LEU A 73 -0.82 -15.70 -3.38
N SER A 74 -0.45 -14.45 -3.08
CA SER A 74 -0.70 -13.86 -1.76
C SER A 74 -2.18 -13.65 -1.51
N HIS A 75 -2.94 -13.26 -2.54
CA HIS A 75 -4.40 -13.13 -2.47
C HIS A 75 -5.06 -14.51 -2.36
N LEU A 76 -4.62 -15.51 -3.13
CA LEU A 76 -5.11 -16.87 -2.93
C LEU A 76 -4.74 -17.42 -1.54
N TYR A 77 -3.54 -17.14 -1.04
CA TYR A 77 -3.17 -17.52 0.34
C TYR A 77 -4.14 -16.90 1.34
N GLU A 78 -4.57 -15.66 1.09
CA GLU A 78 -5.55 -15.00 1.92
C GLU A 78 -6.88 -15.77 2.00
N HIS A 79 -7.42 -16.20 0.86
CA HIS A 79 -8.60 -17.07 0.82
C HIS A 79 -8.38 -18.35 1.62
N MET A 80 -7.21 -18.97 1.46
CA MET A 80 -6.87 -20.22 2.14
C MET A 80 -6.66 -20.06 3.65
N PHE A 81 -6.39 -18.86 4.16
CA PHE A 81 -6.30 -18.57 5.59
C PHE A 81 -7.63 -18.85 6.30
N PHE A 82 -8.76 -18.57 5.63
CA PHE A 82 -10.11 -18.78 6.17
C PHE A 82 -10.66 -20.19 5.90
N LYS A 83 -9.77 -21.15 5.64
CA LYS A 83 -10.09 -22.56 5.39
C LYS A 83 -9.57 -23.46 6.49
N ALA A 84 -9.62 -24.77 6.25
CA ALA A 84 -9.20 -25.76 7.20
C ALA A 84 -7.75 -25.54 7.69
N ASN A 85 -7.60 -25.64 9.00
CA ASN A 85 -6.33 -25.55 9.72
C ASN A 85 -6.22 -26.70 10.73
N LYS A 86 -5.12 -26.77 11.47
CA LYS A 86 -4.87 -27.85 12.43
C LYS A 86 -6.00 -28.03 13.46
N ASP A 87 -6.55 -26.93 13.97
CA ASP A 87 -7.55 -26.96 15.04
C ASP A 87 -8.98 -27.11 14.49
N TYR A 88 -9.20 -26.66 13.24
CA TYR A 88 -10.47 -26.80 12.51
C TYR A 88 -10.21 -27.48 11.16
N PRO A 89 -10.12 -28.83 11.11
CA PRO A 89 -9.64 -29.58 9.95
C PRO A 89 -10.66 -29.71 8.80
N SER A 90 -11.74 -28.92 8.80
CA SER A 90 -12.67 -28.80 7.67
C SER A 90 -13.30 -27.40 7.62
N GLN A 91 -13.74 -26.99 6.44
CA GLN A 91 -14.49 -25.73 6.28
C GLN A 91 -15.73 -25.65 7.18
N GLU A 92 -16.43 -26.77 7.38
CA GLU A 92 -17.61 -26.83 8.25
C GLU A 92 -17.24 -26.52 9.71
N GLN A 93 -16.16 -27.11 10.23
CA GLN A 93 -15.69 -26.85 11.60
C GLN A 93 -15.17 -25.43 11.75
N PHE A 94 -14.48 -24.89 10.75
CA PHE A 94 -14.04 -23.50 10.73
C PHE A 94 -15.23 -22.54 10.83
N LEU A 95 -16.25 -22.73 9.99
CA LEU A 95 -17.46 -21.91 9.99
C LEU A 95 -18.32 -22.10 11.26
N ALA A 96 -18.36 -23.31 11.82
CA ALA A 96 -19.01 -23.56 13.09
C ALA A 96 -18.35 -22.75 14.22
N ARG A 97 -17.02 -22.69 14.25
CA ARG A 97 -16.27 -21.87 15.22
C ARG A 97 -16.52 -20.37 15.02
N VAL A 98 -16.51 -19.90 13.78
CA VAL A 98 -16.84 -18.50 13.44
C VAL A 98 -18.21 -18.13 14.02
N LYS A 99 -19.22 -19.00 13.81
CA LYS A 99 -20.58 -18.79 14.31
C LYS A 99 -20.65 -18.83 15.83
N GLU A 100 -19.95 -19.77 16.47
CA GLU A 100 -19.88 -19.91 17.94
C GLU A 100 -19.30 -18.65 18.60
N LEU A 101 -18.22 -18.10 18.03
CA LEU A 101 -17.57 -16.91 18.53
C LEU A 101 -18.30 -15.61 18.17
N GLY A 102 -19.27 -15.67 17.25
CA GLY A 102 -19.97 -14.50 16.73
C GLY A 102 -19.02 -13.52 16.02
N VAL A 103 -17.97 -14.01 15.36
CA VAL A 103 -16.97 -13.14 14.72
C VAL A 103 -17.49 -12.59 13.39
N VAL A 104 -17.19 -11.32 13.14
CA VAL A 104 -17.13 -10.75 11.80
C VAL A 104 -15.68 -10.82 11.36
N PHE A 105 -15.37 -11.44 10.23
CA PHE A 105 -14.00 -11.66 9.79
C PHE A 105 -13.81 -11.29 8.32
N ASN A 106 -12.60 -10.89 7.97
CA ASN A 106 -12.18 -10.69 6.59
C ASN A 106 -10.64 -10.66 6.49
N GLY A 107 -10.13 -10.63 5.27
CA GLY A 107 -8.74 -10.32 4.95
C GLY A 107 -8.65 -9.27 3.87
N THR A 108 -7.47 -8.67 3.71
CA THR A 108 -7.16 -7.90 2.49
C THR A 108 -5.72 -8.12 2.07
N THR A 109 -5.53 -8.26 0.76
CA THR A 109 -4.23 -8.33 0.11
C THR A 109 -3.97 -7.06 -0.67
N SER A 110 -2.78 -6.49 -0.45
CA SER A 110 -2.30 -5.31 -1.17
C SER A 110 -0.93 -5.59 -1.79
N ASN A 111 -0.36 -4.55 -2.40
CA ASN A 111 1.01 -4.61 -2.86
C ASN A 111 2.02 -4.69 -1.71
N GLU A 112 1.68 -4.36 -0.46
CA GLU A 112 2.66 -4.16 0.62
C GLU A 112 2.46 -5.10 1.82
N ARG A 113 1.21 -5.52 2.05
CA ARG A 113 0.82 -6.46 3.11
C ARG A 113 -0.31 -7.39 2.71
N VAL A 114 -0.41 -8.49 3.45
CA VAL A 114 -1.63 -9.26 3.65
C VAL A 114 -2.02 -9.13 5.13
N ASN A 115 -3.25 -8.77 5.42
CA ASN A 115 -3.79 -8.76 6.77
C ASN A 115 -5.02 -9.66 6.90
N TYR A 116 -5.23 -10.15 8.10
CA TYR A 116 -6.33 -11.02 8.49
C TYR A 116 -6.91 -10.52 9.78
N TYR A 117 -8.22 -10.34 9.85
CA TYR A 117 -8.83 -9.80 11.04
C TYR A 117 -10.15 -10.44 11.40
N VAL A 118 -10.45 -10.40 12.70
CA VAL A 118 -11.72 -10.77 13.30
C VAL A 118 -12.15 -9.67 14.26
N THR A 119 -13.43 -9.32 14.25
CA THR A 119 -14.07 -8.43 15.21
C THR A 119 -15.12 -9.21 15.98
N LEU A 120 -15.08 -9.11 17.31
CA LEU A 120 -15.86 -9.93 18.24
C LEU A 120 -16.14 -9.18 19.54
N GLY A 121 -17.05 -9.68 20.38
CA GLY A 121 -17.23 -9.15 21.73
C GLY A 121 -15.95 -9.34 22.56
N ASN A 122 -15.52 -8.33 23.33
CA ASN A 122 -14.24 -8.36 24.03
C ASN A 122 -14.04 -9.57 24.97
N TYR A 123 -15.12 -10.13 25.51
CA TYR A 123 -15.10 -11.38 26.29
C TYR A 123 -14.61 -12.61 25.51
N ASN A 124 -14.63 -12.56 24.17
CA ASN A 124 -14.12 -13.58 23.25
C ASN A 124 -12.69 -13.28 22.75
N LEU A 125 -11.99 -12.29 23.30
CA LEU A 125 -10.65 -11.88 22.86
C LEU A 125 -9.67 -13.06 22.81
N LYS A 126 -9.50 -13.78 23.92
CA LYS A 126 -8.60 -14.94 23.98
C LYS A 126 -8.99 -16.03 22.97
N PRO A 127 -10.25 -16.52 22.94
CA PRO A 127 -10.71 -17.44 21.90
C PRO A 127 -10.46 -16.98 20.46
N GLY A 128 -10.60 -15.68 20.17
CA GLY A 128 -10.31 -15.12 18.85
C GLY A 128 -8.82 -15.07 18.52
N MET A 129 -7.96 -14.79 19.50
CA MET A 129 -6.51 -14.82 19.33
C MET A 129 -6.03 -16.25 19.06
N GLU A 130 -6.58 -17.24 19.76
CA GLU A 130 -6.33 -18.67 19.51
C GLU A 130 -6.78 -19.09 18.10
N PHE A 131 -7.94 -18.59 17.65
CA PHE A 131 -8.47 -18.83 16.31
C PHE A 131 -7.53 -18.31 15.21
N ILE A 132 -7.09 -17.04 15.31
CA ILE A 132 -6.11 -16.44 14.38
C ILE A 132 -4.77 -17.18 14.43
N ASN A 133 -4.31 -17.57 15.62
CA ASN A 133 -3.05 -18.30 15.80
C ASN A 133 -3.03 -19.65 15.05
N SER A 134 -4.14 -20.40 15.06
CA SER A 134 -4.23 -21.65 14.30
C SER A 134 -4.16 -21.41 12.79
N ALA A 135 -4.92 -20.44 12.29
CA ALA A 135 -5.01 -20.12 10.88
C ALA A 135 -3.68 -19.62 10.28
N ILE A 136 -2.94 -18.76 10.99
CA ILE A 136 -1.66 -18.21 10.51
C ILE A 136 -0.53 -19.24 10.54
N ARG A 137 -0.48 -20.10 11.55
CA ARG A 137 0.65 -21.04 11.76
C ARG A 137 0.44 -22.38 11.09
N TYR A 138 -0.80 -22.86 11.06
CA TYR A 138 -1.10 -24.25 10.71
C TYR A 138 -2.22 -24.42 9.66
N PRO A 139 -2.24 -23.66 8.56
CA PRO A 139 -3.15 -23.90 7.44
C PRO A 139 -2.82 -25.24 6.76
N LEU A 140 -3.87 -26.01 6.43
CA LEU A 140 -3.72 -27.34 5.83
C LEU A 140 -3.46 -27.29 4.33
N PHE A 141 -3.95 -26.25 3.63
CA PHE A 141 -3.90 -26.13 2.17
C PHE A 141 -4.35 -27.41 1.45
N SER A 142 -5.53 -27.93 1.82
CA SER A 142 -6.00 -29.18 1.21
C SER A 142 -6.19 -29.00 -0.30
N LYS A 143 -5.77 -30.01 -1.08
CA LYS A 143 -5.87 -29.97 -2.55
C LYS A 143 -7.31 -29.81 -3.03
N GLU A 144 -8.27 -30.37 -2.29
CA GLU A 144 -9.69 -30.26 -2.63
C GLU A 144 -10.22 -28.84 -2.43
N GLU A 145 -9.91 -28.21 -1.29
CA GLU A 145 -10.31 -26.82 -1.02
C GLU A 145 -9.64 -25.87 -2.00
N MET A 146 -8.34 -26.03 -2.26
CA MET A 146 -7.64 -25.20 -3.24
C MET A 146 -8.26 -25.30 -4.63
N LYS A 147 -8.65 -26.51 -5.08
CA LYS A 147 -9.32 -26.64 -6.39
C LYS A 147 -10.60 -25.82 -6.48
N LYS A 148 -11.34 -25.67 -5.38
CA LYS A 148 -12.56 -24.84 -5.32
C LYS A 148 -12.19 -23.36 -5.26
N GLU A 149 -11.27 -22.97 -4.38
CA GLU A 149 -10.90 -21.57 -4.18
C GLU A 149 -10.14 -20.96 -5.36
N ASN A 150 -9.33 -21.73 -6.09
CA ASN A 150 -8.69 -21.25 -7.31
C ASN A 150 -9.75 -20.70 -8.30
N VAL A 151 -10.89 -21.39 -8.43
CA VAL A 151 -11.99 -20.96 -9.31
C VAL A 151 -12.73 -19.74 -8.73
N VAL A 152 -12.87 -19.66 -7.42
CA VAL A 152 -13.50 -18.51 -6.75
C VAL A 152 -12.66 -17.25 -6.98
N VAL A 153 -11.36 -17.30 -6.67
CA VAL A 153 -10.43 -16.17 -6.86
C VAL A 153 -10.34 -15.78 -8.33
N ASP A 154 -10.28 -16.75 -9.24
CA ASP A 154 -10.32 -16.49 -10.67
C ASP A 154 -11.63 -15.80 -11.10
N GLY A 155 -12.77 -16.20 -10.53
CA GLY A 155 -14.06 -15.54 -10.75
C GLY A 155 -14.07 -14.08 -10.27
N GLU A 156 -13.31 -13.73 -9.23
CA GLU A 156 -13.15 -12.34 -8.81
C GLU A 156 -12.32 -11.53 -9.79
N PHE A 157 -11.26 -12.14 -10.36
CA PHE A 157 -10.51 -11.56 -11.46
C PHE A 157 -11.45 -11.29 -12.64
N GLN A 158 -12.22 -12.31 -13.09
CA GLN A 158 -13.17 -12.19 -14.20
C GLN A 158 -14.24 -11.11 -13.94
N ARG A 159 -14.69 -10.97 -12.69
CA ARG A 159 -15.60 -9.90 -12.31
C ARG A 159 -14.98 -8.53 -12.54
N ASN A 160 -13.69 -8.34 -12.25
CA ASN A 160 -13.00 -7.08 -12.54
C ASN A 160 -12.87 -6.82 -14.05
N GLU A 161 -12.72 -7.86 -14.86
CA GLU A 161 -12.71 -7.75 -16.34
C GLU A 161 -14.04 -7.26 -16.92
N SER A 162 -15.14 -7.31 -16.18
CA SER A 162 -16.40 -6.70 -16.61
C SER A 162 -16.33 -5.17 -16.68
N ASN A 163 -15.35 -4.54 -16.01
CA ASN A 163 -15.10 -3.11 -16.08
C ASN A 163 -14.02 -2.81 -17.14
N PRO A 164 -14.32 -2.04 -18.20
CA PRO A 164 -13.35 -1.75 -19.26
C PRO A 164 -12.10 -0.98 -18.77
N VAL A 165 -12.19 -0.25 -17.65
CA VAL A 165 -11.04 0.43 -17.03
C VAL A 165 -10.01 -0.56 -16.49
N PHE A 166 -10.41 -1.79 -16.16
CA PHE A 166 -9.49 -2.84 -15.72
C PHE A 166 -8.38 -3.08 -16.73
N PHE A 167 -8.73 -3.27 -18.00
CA PHE A 167 -7.76 -3.50 -19.08
C PHE A 167 -6.81 -2.31 -19.29
N LEU A 168 -7.32 -1.08 -19.13
CA LEU A 168 -6.50 0.12 -19.17
C LEU A 168 -5.45 0.13 -18.06
N VAL A 169 -5.85 -0.21 -16.83
CA VAL A 169 -4.95 -0.26 -15.66
C VAL A 169 -3.94 -1.39 -15.77
N GLN A 170 -4.34 -2.55 -16.31
CA GLN A 170 -3.42 -3.67 -16.56
C GLN A 170 -2.35 -3.28 -17.59
N GLU A 171 -2.75 -2.72 -18.74
CA GLU A 171 -1.80 -2.27 -19.77
C GLU A 171 -0.91 -1.14 -19.25
N LEU A 172 -1.47 -0.18 -18.50
CA LEU A 172 -0.68 0.85 -17.81
C LEU A 172 0.38 0.23 -16.89
N GLY A 173 -0.01 -0.79 -16.13
CA GLY A 173 0.87 -1.54 -15.27
C GLY A 173 2.04 -2.17 -16.03
N TYR A 174 1.78 -2.86 -17.14
CA TYR A 174 2.84 -3.41 -17.98
C TYR A 174 3.77 -2.33 -18.55
N LYS A 175 3.23 -1.17 -18.98
CA LYS A 175 4.07 -0.05 -19.47
C LYS A 175 4.90 0.60 -18.37
N MET A 176 4.41 0.63 -17.13
CA MET A 176 5.11 1.24 -16.00
C MET A 176 6.17 0.33 -15.38
N TRP A 177 5.89 -0.95 -15.28
CA TRP A 177 6.65 -1.87 -14.43
C TRP A 177 7.32 -3.00 -15.22
N GLY A 178 6.98 -3.19 -16.50
CA GLY A 178 7.50 -4.28 -17.33
C GLY A 178 7.27 -5.65 -16.68
N ASP A 179 8.32 -6.48 -16.68
CA ASP A 179 8.29 -7.81 -16.08
C ASP A 179 8.05 -7.80 -14.56
N HIS A 180 8.28 -6.67 -13.89
CA HIS A 180 8.00 -6.50 -12.47
C HIS A 180 6.54 -6.10 -12.18
N PHE A 181 5.64 -6.06 -13.18
CA PHE A 181 4.24 -5.72 -12.93
C PHE A 181 3.54 -6.68 -11.96
N CYS A 182 3.92 -7.95 -11.93
CA CYS A 182 3.45 -8.90 -10.91
C CYS A 182 3.62 -8.38 -9.47
N ARG A 183 4.63 -7.53 -9.23
CA ARG A 183 4.92 -6.89 -7.93
C ARG A 183 4.04 -5.69 -7.59
N LYS A 184 3.12 -5.33 -8.48
CA LYS A 184 2.15 -4.24 -8.34
C LYS A 184 0.73 -4.68 -8.69
N ASN A 185 0.54 -5.99 -8.90
CA ASN A 185 -0.69 -6.60 -9.38
C ASN A 185 -1.19 -7.64 -8.36
N PRO A 186 -1.93 -7.24 -7.31
CA PRO A 186 -2.38 -8.16 -6.27
C PRO A 186 -3.52 -9.08 -6.74
N ILE A 187 -4.26 -8.69 -7.78
CA ILE A 187 -5.32 -9.54 -8.35
C ILE A 187 -4.72 -10.74 -9.09
N GLY A 188 -3.51 -10.62 -9.63
CA GLY A 188 -2.69 -11.75 -10.10
C GLY A 188 -2.77 -12.04 -11.59
N ASP A 189 -2.56 -13.31 -11.94
CA ASP A 189 -2.66 -13.84 -13.30
C ASP A 189 -3.59 -15.07 -13.32
N HIS A 190 -4.51 -15.13 -14.28
CA HIS A 190 -5.47 -16.23 -14.44
C HIS A 190 -4.81 -17.61 -14.37
N PHE A 191 -3.78 -17.82 -15.19
CA PHE A 191 -3.15 -19.13 -15.31
C PHE A 191 -2.44 -19.51 -14.00
N ILE A 192 -1.75 -18.56 -13.37
CA ILE A 192 -1.05 -18.80 -12.11
C ILE A 192 -2.02 -19.12 -10.96
N ILE A 193 -3.15 -18.41 -10.88
CA ILE A 193 -4.19 -18.64 -9.86
C ILE A 193 -4.85 -19.99 -10.08
N GLN A 194 -5.32 -20.28 -11.29
CA GLN A 194 -6.01 -21.54 -11.60
C GLN A 194 -5.12 -22.77 -11.37
N THR A 195 -3.82 -22.65 -11.64
CA THR A 195 -2.84 -23.76 -11.49
C THR A 195 -2.12 -23.78 -10.14
N ALA A 196 -2.54 -22.96 -9.17
CA ALA A 196 -1.92 -22.91 -7.86
C ALA A 196 -2.05 -24.23 -7.10
N THR A 197 -1.01 -24.60 -6.35
CA THR A 197 -0.91 -25.87 -5.62
C THR A 197 -0.57 -25.67 -4.14
N PRO A 198 -0.84 -26.67 -3.28
CA PRO A 198 -0.46 -26.60 -1.87
C PRO A 198 1.03 -26.34 -1.65
N GLU A 199 1.89 -26.87 -2.53
CA GLU A 199 3.34 -26.66 -2.47
C GLU A 199 3.71 -25.19 -2.67
N LYS A 200 3.04 -24.48 -3.59
CA LYS A 200 3.25 -23.03 -3.76
C LYS A 200 2.82 -22.26 -2.51
N MET A 201 1.71 -22.63 -1.87
CA MET A 201 1.29 -22.02 -0.59
C MET A 201 2.31 -22.26 0.52
N LYS A 202 2.87 -23.47 0.61
CA LYS A 202 3.95 -23.78 1.56
C LYS A 202 5.25 -23.01 1.25
N VAL A 203 5.57 -22.74 -0.02
CA VAL A 203 6.70 -21.86 -0.36
C VAL A 203 6.47 -20.44 0.17
N ILE A 204 5.28 -19.88 -0.02
CA ILE A 204 4.92 -18.56 0.51
C ILE A 204 5.01 -18.56 2.05
N GLN A 205 4.40 -19.56 2.69
CA GLN A 205 4.41 -19.72 4.15
C GLN A 205 5.86 -19.74 4.69
N ASN A 206 6.72 -20.58 4.12
CA ASN A 206 8.10 -20.77 4.55
C ASN A 206 9.01 -19.57 4.24
N LYS A 207 8.59 -18.66 3.36
CA LYS A 207 9.33 -17.43 3.07
C LYS A 207 8.95 -16.30 4.01
N PHE A 208 7.67 -16.09 4.28
CA PHE A 208 7.20 -14.82 4.85
C PHE A 208 6.40 -14.95 6.15
N TYR A 209 5.87 -16.11 6.50
CA TYR A 209 4.96 -16.28 7.63
C TYR A 209 5.72 -16.66 8.91
N PHE A 210 6.35 -15.65 9.51
CA PHE A 210 7.13 -15.76 10.75
C PHE A 210 6.73 -14.65 11.72
N PRO A 211 6.82 -14.87 13.05
CA PRO A 211 6.49 -13.85 14.05
C PRO A 211 7.30 -12.56 13.84
N ASN A 212 8.59 -12.68 13.56
CA ASN A 212 9.49 -11.56 13.30
C ASN A 212 9.35 -10.92 11.90
N ASN A 213 8.34 -11.31 11.14
CA ASN A 213 7.88 -10.65 9.91
C ASN A 213 6.39 -10.26 9.98
N SER A 214 5.81 -10.25 11.18
CA SER A 214 4.40 -10.01 11.43
C SER A 214 4.15 -8.98 12.52
N LEU A 215 2.99 -8.34 12.45
CA LEU A 215 2.44 -7.45 13.46
C LEU A 215 1.09 -7.99 13.89
N LEU A 216 0.93 -8.26 15.20
CA LEU A 216 -0.36 -8.50 15.82
C LEU A 216 -0.90 -7.17 16.35
N CYS A 217 -1.95 -6.66 15.74
CA CYS A 217 -2.62 -5.44 16.17
C CYS A 217 -3.96 -5.80 16.82
N ILE A 218 -4.20 -5.32 18.04
CA ILE A 218 -5.45 -5.51 18.79
C ILE A 218 -6.03 -4.14 19.07
N ALA A 219 -7.31 -3.92 18.76
CA ALA A 219 -7.95 -2.62 18.96
C ALA A 219 -9.37 -2.75 19.52
N GLY A 220 -9.75 -1.92 20.48
CA GLY A 220 -11.09 -1.93 21.10
C GLY A 220 -11.07 -1.91 22.63
N ASP A 221 -12.14 -2.40 23.25
CA ASP A 221 -12.32 -2.40 24.71
C ASP A 221 -11.52 -3.54 25.36
N VAL A 222 -10.21 -3.31 25.46
CA VAL A 222 -9.20 -4.25 25.95
C VAL A 222 -8.21 -3.54 26.87
N ASN A 223 -7.53 -4.30 27.73
CA ASN A 223 -6.39 -3.83 28.49
C ASN A 223 -5.08 -4.33 27.87
N HIS A 224 -4.13 -3.44 27.62
CA HIS A 224 -2.88 -3.78 26.94
C HIS A 224 -2.00 -4.78 27.72
N ASP A 225 -1.95 -4.72 29.05
CA ASP A 225 -1.16 -5.67 29.85
C ASP A 225 -1.71 -7.10 29.72
N ASP A 226 -3.03 -7.24 29.78
CA ASP A 226 -3.71 -8.52 29.56
C ASP A 226 -3.48 -9.05 28.14
N VAL A 227 -3.58 -8.17 27.13
CA VAL A 227 -3.32 -8.51 25.73
C VAL A 227 -1.89 -8.96 25.54
N PHE A 228 -0.91 -8.29 26.12
CA PHE A 228 0.50 -8.68 26.02
C PHE A 228 0.77 -10.04 26.66
N ALA A 229 0.15 -10.32 27.81
CA ALA A 229 0.25 -11.63 28.45
C ALA A 229 -0.39 -12.74 27.58
N LEU A 230 -1.57 -12.48 27.00
CA LEU A 230 -2.23 -13.40 26.08
C LEU A 230 -1.41 -13.63 24.81
N ALA A 231 -0.86 -12.57 24.22
CA ALA A 231 -0.05 -12.65 23.02
C ALA A 231 1.21 -13.51 23.26
N GLU A 232 1.87 -13.30 24.39
CA GLU A 232 3.03 -14.10 24.80
C GLU A 232 2.66 -15.58 25.03
N GLY A 233 1.55 -15.85 25.71
CA GLY A 233 1.07 -17.21 25.96
C GLY A 233 0.64 -17.99 24.70
N ILE A 234 0.01 -17.31 23.74
CA ILE A 234 -0.56 -17.94 22.52
C ILE A 234 0.49 -18.00 21.40
N PHE A 235 1.16 -16.88 21.11
CA PHE A 235 2.06 -16.75 19.98
C PHE A 235 3.53 -16.94 20.35
N GLY A 236 3.92 -16.94 21.62
CA GLY A 236 5.33 -17.01 22.05
C GLY A 236 6.07 -18.27 21.58
N SER A 237 5.35 -19.36 21.32
CA SER A 237 5.91 -20.61 20.77
C SER A 237 6.07 -20.60 19.23
N TRP A 238 5.56 -19.58 18.54
CA TRP A 238 5.72 -19.44 17.09
C TRP A 238 7.20 -19.17 16.79
N GLN A 239 7.82 -20.05 16.01
CA GLN A 239 9.25 -20.00 15.75
C GLN A 239 9.60 -18.86 14.78
N PRO A 240 10.55 -17.98 15.14
CA PRO A 240 11.05 -16.96 14.22
C PRO A 240 11.90 -17.58 13.12
N THR A 241 12.04 -16.86 12.01
CA THR A 241 13.14 -17.11 11.08
C THR A 241 14.44 -16.52 11.66
N THR A 242 15.55 -17.25 11.54
CA THR A 242 16.88 -16.76 11.96
C THR A 242 17.48 -15.78 10.96
N THR A 243 16.96 -15.74 9.73
CA THR A 243 17.42 -14.86 8.66
C THR A 243 16.26 -13.97 8.20
N ASP A 244 16.52 -12.67 8.08
CA ASP A 244 15.58 -11.72 7.48
C ASP A 244 15.14 -12.20 6.08
N PRO A 245 13.83 -12.46 5.85
CA PRO A 245 13.32 -12.90 4.56
C PRO A 245 13.76 -12.02 3.41
N PHE A 246 13.81 -10.70 3.60
CA PHE A 246 14.16 -9.75 2.54
C PHE A 246 15.66 -9.65 2.27
N LYS A 247 16.51 -10.19 3.16
CA LYS A 247 17.94 -10.41 2.86
C LYS A 247 18.16 -11.72 2.13
N ARG A 248 17.40 -12.77 2.51
CA ARG A 248 17.50 -14.09 1.88
C ARG A 248 16.88 -14.12 0.48
N TRP A 249 15.78 -13.41 0.29
CA TRP A 249 15.04 -13.26 -0.96
C TRP A 249 14.84 -11.77 -1.23
N PRO A 250 15.88 -11.07 -1.72
CA PRO A 250 15.79 -9.63 -1.97
C PRO A 250 14.71 -9.32 -3.00
N ILE A 251 13.93 -8.29 -2.71
CA ILE A 251 12.97 -7.73 -3.67
C ILE A 251 13.76 -6.87 -4.66
N PRO A 252 13.65 -7.11 -5.97
CA PRO A 252 14.35 -6.31 -6.96
C PRO A 252 13.78 -4.88 -7.01
N GLU A 253 14.65 -3.91 -7.27
CA GLU A 253 14.22 -2.55 -7.58
C GLU A 253 13.42 -2.51 -8.90
N MET A 254 12.56 -1.50 -9.04
CA MET A 254 11.81 -1.31 -10.29
C MET A 254 12.75 -0.83 -11.39
N TYR A 255 12.58 -1.37 -12.59
CA TYR A 255 13.36 -0.90 -13.75
C TYR A 255 12.99 0.54 -14.07
N PRO A 256 13.97 1.44 -14.27
CA PRO A 256 13.67 2.78 -14.74
C PRO A 256 12.86 2.73 -16.03
N MET A 257 11.76 3.47 -16.07
CA MET A 257 11.02 3.68 -17.31
C MET A 257 11.87 4.48 -18.31
N VAL A 258 11.63 4.27 -19.61
CA VAL A 258 12.30 5.01 -20.69
C VAL A 258 11.27 5.76 -21.51
N GLY A 259 11.47 7.06 -21.65
CA GLY A 259 10.64 7.92 -22.50
C GLY A 259 9.17 7.97 -22.08
N GLN A 260 8.32 8.25 -23.05
CA GLN A 260 6.86 8.29 -22.89
C GLN A 260 6.24 7.09 -23.61
N ASN A 261 5.54 6.24 -22.87
CA ASN A 261 4.88 5.04 -23.38
C ASN A 261 3.38 5.31 -23.58
N ASN A 262 3.00 5.68 -24.80
CA ASN A 262 1.61 5.95 -25.19
C ASN A 262 0.94 4.68 -25.69
N PHE A 263 -0.33 4.46 -25.35
CA PHE A 263 -1.10 3.32 -25.84
C PHE A 263 -2.61 3.59 -25.82
N ILE A 264 -3.36 2.76 -26.56
CA ILE A 264 -4.82 2.77 -26.55
C ILE A 264 -5.35 1.39 -26.20
N VAL A 265 -6.35 1.37 -25.33
CA VAL A 265 -7.17 0.19 -25.05
C VAL A 265 -8.54 0.38 -25.71
N ILE A 266 -8.92 -0.59 -26.55
CA ILE A 266 -10.22 -0.63 -27.19
C ILE A 266 -11.09 -1.65 -26.46
N ASN A 267 -12.23 -1.22 -25.94
CA ASN A 267 -13.18 -2.12 -25.29
C ASN A 267 -14.63 -1.72 -25.62
N GLU A 268 -15.44 -2.68 -26.07
CA GLU A 268 -16.84 -2.47 -26.48
C GLU A 268 -17.73 -1.94 -25.34
N ASN A 269 -17.39 -2.27 -24.09
CA ASN A 269 -18.14 -1.84 -22.92
C ASN A 269 -17.78 -0.41 -22.46
N ALA A 270 -16.77 0.23 -23.04
CA ALA A 270 -16.42 1.61 -22.72
C ALA A 270 -17.55 2.57 -23.13
N LYS A 271 -18.15 3.24 -22.14
CA LYS A 271 -19.25 4.21 -22.35
C LYS A 271 -18.79 5.66 -22.48
N ALA A 272 -17.58 5.95 -22.05
CA ALA A 272 -16.94 7.26 -22.15
C ALA A 272 -15.42 7.06 -22.36
N PRO A 273 -14.72 8.01 -22.99
CA PRO A 273 -13.27 7.99 -23.03
C PRO A 273 -12.73 8.11 -21.60
N PHE A 274 -11.68 7.36 -21.29
CA PHE A 274 -11.01 7.41 -20.00
C PHE A 274 -9.50 7.42 -20.22
N ILE A 275 -8.81 8.38 -19.62
CA ILE A 275 -7.35 8.49 -19.69
C ILE A 275 -6.76 8.14 -18.33
N ALA A 276 -5.73 7.29 -18.35
CA ALA A 276 -4.91 7.02 -17.20
C ALA A 276 -3.44 7.25 -17.56
N ALA A 277 -2.72 7.95 -16.71
CA ALA A 277 -1.28 8.12 -16.84
C ALA A 277 -0.58 7.71 -15.55
N GLY A 278 0.66 7.26 -15.67
CA GLY A 278 1.45 6.73 -14.58
C GLY A 278 2.91 7.14 -14.65
N LEU A 279 3.47 7.50 -13.50
CA LEU A 279 4.88 7.81 -13.31
C LEU A 279 5.42 7.08 -12.08
N HIS A 280 6.73 6.90 -12.01
CA HIS A 280 7.39 6.40 -10.80
C HIS A 280 7.51 7.52 -9.77
N GLY A 281 6.98 7.27 -8.57
CA GLY A 281 7.01 8.17 -7.43
C GLY A 281 8.05 7.79 -6.38
N PRO A 282 8.08 8.54 -5.25
CA PRO A 282 8.97 8.25 -4.13
C PRO A 282 8.63 6.93 -3.45
N ASP A 283 9.58 6.42 -2.67
CA ASP A 283 9.41 5.30 -1.76
C ASP A 283 9.86 5.69 -0.35
N THR A 284 9.39 4.94 0.65
CA THR A 284 9.62 5.27 2.06
C THR A 284 11.03 4.91 2.55
N ARG A 285 11.80 4.12 1.79
CA ARG A 285 13.18 3.74 2.12
C ARG A 285 14.17 4.83 1.76
N ASN A 286 13.93 5.49 0.63
CA ASN A 286 14.90 6.36 -0.02
C ASN A 286 14.48 7.84 -0.02
N ASP A 287 13.18 8.14 0.04
CA ASP A 287 12.70 9.53 -0.01
C ASP A 287 11.37 9.72 0.74
N LEU A 288 11.41 9.49 2.04
CA LEU A 288 10.26 9.63 2.93
C LEU A 288 9.66 11.05 2.91
N LYS A 289 10.49 12.07 2.71
CA LYS A 289 10.02 13.47 2.71
C LYS A 289 9.12 13.74 1.51
N SER A 290 9.47 13.20 0.35
CA SER A 290 8.70 13.39 -0.88
C SER A 290 7.36 12.64 -0.86
N THR A 291 7.17 11.62 -0.02
CA THR A 291 5.85 10.95 0.12
C THR A 291 4.82 11.91 0.70
N TYR A 292 5.19 12.68 1.73
CA TYR A 292 4.32 13.72 2.30
C TYR A 292 4.06 14.86 1.30
N ALA A 293 5.09 15.28 0.56
CA ALA A 293 4.95 16.32 -0.45
C ALA A 293 3.98 15.90 -1.57
N ALA A 294 4.01 14.64 -1.98
CA ALA A 294 3.09 14.08 -2.97
C ALA A 294 1.64 14.15 -2.52
N ASP A 295 1.36 13.76 -1.27
CA ASP A 295 0.00 13.80 -0.70
C ASP A 295 -0.51 15.24 -0.61
N VAL A 296 0.26 16.17 -0.02
CA VAL A 296 -0.13 17.59 0.08
C VAL A 296 -0.38 18.18 -1.31
N PHE A 297 0.51 17.90 -2.28
CA PHE A 297 0.37 18.41 -3.63
C PHE A 297 -0.89 17.87 -4.32
N SER A 298 -1.20 16.58 -4.17
CA SER A 298 -2.42 15.99 -4.73
C SER A 298 -3.70 16.68 -4.22
N PHE A 299 -3.75 17.03 -2.92
CA PHE A 299 -4.87 17.76 -2.34
C PHE A 299 -4.94 19.21 -2.82
N ILE A 300 -3.81 19.88 -3.06
CA ILE A 300 -3.80 21.21 -3.70
C ILE A 300 -4.45 21.13 -5.09
N LEU A 301 -4.07 20.14 -5.90
CA LEU A 301 -4.63 19.94 -7.24
C LEU A 301 -6.11 19.52 -7.21
N GLY A 302 -6.56 18.85 -6.16
CA GLY A 302 -7.95 18.40 -6.00
C GLY A 302 -8.93 19.52 -5.60
N GLN A 303 -8.45 20.65 -5.10
CA GLN A 303 -9.32 21.77 -4.69
C GLN A 303 -10.07 22.35 -5.90
N THR A 304 -11.38 22.56 -5.76
CA THR A 304 -12.25 23.09 -6.82
C THR A 304 -11.78 24.43 -7.36
N ASN A 305 -11.16 25.27 -6.53
CA ASN A 305 -10.65 26.59 -6.93
C ASN A 305 -9.20 26.55 -7.47
N SER A 306 -8.56 25.38 -7.53
CA SER A 306 -7.17 25.22 -8.00
C SER A 306 -7.05 25.55 -9.49
N LYS A 307 -5.89 26.07 -9.91
CA LYS A 307 -5.62 26.33 -11.34
C LYS A 307 -5.87 25.07 -12.18
N PHE A 308 -5.55 23.90 -11.63
CA PHE A 308 -5.72 22.60 -12.26
C PHE A 308 -7.19 22.24 -12.53
N GLN A 309 -8.05 22.29 -11.51
CA GLN A 309 -9.48 22.01 -11.68
C GLN A 309 -10.16 23.04 -12.57
N LYS A 310 -9.79 24.32 -12.47
CA LYS A 310 -10.33 25.37 -13.35
C LYS A 310 -9.94 25.16 -14.81
N ALA A 311 -8.68 24.83 -15.05
CA ALA A 311 -8.14 24.65 -16.40
C ALA A 311 -8.78 23.47 -17.13
N LEU A 312 -9.11 22.38 -16.43
CA LEU A 312 -9.60 21.14 -17.05
C LEU A 312 -11.11 20.91 -16.85
N VAL A 313 -11.64 21.10 -15.65
CA VAL A 313 -13.04 20.78 -15.34
C VAL A 313 -13.96 21.98 -15.55
N GLU A 314 -13.65 23.14 -14.96
CA GLU A 314 -14.50 24.34 -15.10
C GLU A 314 -14.56 24.83 -16.56
N SER A 315 -13.47 24.66 -17.32
CA SER A 315 -13.40 24.96 -18.76
C SER A 315 -14.19 23.98 -19.66
N GLY A 316 -14.66 22.85 -19.10
CA GLY A 316 -15.38 21.80 -19.81
C GLY A 316 -14.51 20.91 -20.71
N LEU A 317 -13.20 20.86 -20.48
CA LEU A 317 -12.28 19.95 -21.19
C LEU A 317 -12.35 18.51 -20.65
N ALA A 318 -12.62 18.36 -19.36
CA ALA A 318 -12.81 17.08 -18.69
C ALA A 318 -13.99 17.15 -17.72
N PHE A 319 -14.66 16.02 -17.51
CA PHE A 319 -15.68 15.90 -16.47
C PHE A 319 -15.05 15.64 -15.10
N GLN A 320 -13.88 15.00 -15.09
CA GLN A 320 -13.13 14.66 -13.88
C GLN A 320 -11.65 14.60 -14.21
N ILE A 321 -10.82 15.07 -13.28
CA ILE A 321 -9.36 14.92 -13.29
C ILE A 321 -8.88 14.77 -11.85
N ASN A 322 -8.04 13.76 -11.60
CA ASN A 322 -7.40 13.57 -10.30
C ASN A 322 -5.94 13.16 -10.49
N VAL A 323 -5.10 13.57 -9.54
CA VAL A 323 -3.72 13.13 -9.40
C VAL A 323 -3.58 12.52 -8.02
N GLY A 324 -2.94 11.36 -7.93
CA GLY A 324 -2.73 10.66 -6.67
C GLY A 324 -1.36 10.01 -6.60
N TYR A 325 -0.95 9.68 -5.38
CA TYR A 325 0.26 8.93 -5.08
C TYR A 325 -0.09 7.80 -4.12
N GLN A 326 0.53 6.63 -4.31
CA GLN A 326 0.41 5.53 -3.36
C GLN A 326 1.73 5.35 -2.60
N THR A 327 1.67 5.52 -1.28
CA THR A 327 2.82 5.27 -0.39
C THR A 327 3.18 3.80 -0.39
N CYS A 328 4.41 3.47 -0.79
CA CYS A 328 4.93 2.11 -0.86
C CYS A 328 6.35 2.05 -0.28
N LYS A 329 6.76 0.88 0.22
CA LYS A 329 8.14 0.65 0.68
C LYS A 329 9.14 0.67 -0.47
N TYR A 330 8.73 0.10 -1.59
CA TYR A 330 9.42 0.22 -2.88
C TYR A 330 8.70 1.28 -3.74
N THR A 331 9.23 1.60 -4.92
CA THR A 331 8.68 2.64 -5.82
C THR A 331 7.15 2.64 -5.87
N GLY A 332 6.51 3.71 -5.41
CA GLY A 332 5.06 3.90 -5.48
C GLY A 332 4.65 4.58 -6.80
N PRO A 333 3.46 4.30 -7.37
CA PRO A 333 2.98 5.04 -8.54
C PRO A 333 2.52 6.45 -8.19
N ILE A 334 2.83 7.41 -9.05
CA ILE A 334 2.03 8.63 -9.24
C ILE A 334 1.05 8.33 -10.36
N GLN A 335 -0.24 8.58 -10.14
CA GLN A 335 -1.30 8.28 -11.09
C GLN A 335 -2.10 9.52 -11.43
N ILE A 336 -2.45 9.68 -12.69
CA ILE A 336 -3.35 10.71 -13.18
C ILE A 336 -4.52 10.01 -13.86
N ILE A 337 -5.74 10.31 -13.45
CA ILE A 337 -6.95 9.79 -14.09
C ILE A 337 -7.81 10.95 -14.59
N MET A 338 -8.26 10.87 -15.84
CA MET A 338 -9.07 11.89 -16.47
C MET A 338 -10.23 11.25 -17.23
N VAL A 339 -11.43 11.80 -17.05
CA VAL A 339 -12.58 11.53 -17.93
C VAL A 339 -12.75 12.75 -18.84
N PRO A 340 -12.12 12.76 -20.03
CA PRO A 340 -12.16 13.92 -20.91
C PRO A 340 -13.55 14.11 -21.54
N ASN A 341 -13.85 15.33 -21.95
CA ASN A 341 -14.93 15.59 -22.88
C ASN A 341 -14.60 14.90 -24.22
N PRO A 342 -15.46 14.01 -24.75
CA PRO A 342 -15.18 13.27 -25.99
C PRO A 342 -14.82 14.16 -27.18
N ALA A 343 -15.42 15.35 -27.27
CA ALA A 343 -15.15 16.28 -28.36
C ALA A 343 -13.82 17.04 -28.21
N LYS A 344 -13.18 16.98 -27.05
CA LYS A 344 -12.00 17.80 -26.70
C LYS A 344 -10.83 16.98 -26.15
N ILE A 345 -10.74 15.68 -26.45
CA ILE A 345 -9.70 14.78 -25.91
C ILE A 345 -8.28 15.35 -26.14
N LYS A 346 -7.91 15.67 -27.39
CA LYS A 346 -6.59 16.21 -27.72
C LYS A 346 -6.28 17.52 -26.99
N GLU A 347 -7.27 18.41 -26.91
CA GLU A 347 -7.14 19.68 -26.21
C GLU A 347 -6.97 19.48 -24.69
N SER A 348 -7.73 18.56 -24.10
CA SER A 348 -7.66 18.23 -22.67
C SER A 348 -6.28 17.69 -22.28
N VAL A 349 -5.69 16.81 -23.09
CA VAL A 349 -4.35 16.26 -22.86
C VAL A 349 -3.29 17.35 -22.99
N LYS A 350 -3.38 18.21 -24.01
CA LYS A 350 -2.48 19.35 -24.17
C LYS A 350 -2.51 20.27 -22.96
N VAL A 351 -3.70 20.62 -22.49
CA VAL A 351 -3.87 21.49 -21.31
C VAL A 351 -3.35 20.80 -20.06
N LEU A 352 -3.61 19.50 -19.88
CA LEU A 352 -3.06 18.72 -18.77
C LEU A 352 -1.53 18.75 -18.75
N GLN A 353 -0.87 18.44 -19.86
CA GLN A 353 0.60 18.51 -19.98
C GLN A 353 1.12 19.93 -19.73
N SER A 354 0.44 20.94 -20.27
CA SER A 354 0.80 22.35 -20.02
C SER A 354 0.67 22.74 -18.54
N GLN A 355 -0.33 22.20 -17.82
CA GLN A 355 -0.45 22.39 -16.38
C GLN A 355 0.69 21.70 -15.63
N MET A 356 1.05 20.47 -16.02
CA MET A 356 2.15 19.72 -15.42
C MET A 356 3.49 20.45 -15.53
N ASP A 357 3.75 21.13 -16.65
CA ASP A 357 4.98 21.91 -16.85
C ASP A 357 5.09 23.13 -15.91
N LEU A 358 3.95 23.60 -15.41
CA LEU A 358 3.83 24.75 -14.50
C LEU A 358 3.83 24.36 -13.01
N TRP A 359 3.78 23.07 -12.67
CA TRP A 359 3.61 22.62 -11.28
C TRP A 359 4.75 23.00 -10.33
N ASP A 360 5.94 23.31 -10.85
CA ASP A 360 7.09 23.78 -10.07
C ASP A 360 7.24 25.31 -10.05
N THR A 361 6.32 26.08 -10.65
CA THR A 361 6.37 27.55 -10.61
C THR A 361 5.96 28.10 -9.25
N ASP A 362 6.50 29.27 -8.92
CA ASP A 362 6.28 29.90 -7.61
C ASP A 362 4.81 30.23 -7.34
N ASP A 363 4.08 30.60 -8.39
CA ASP A 363 2.74 31.15 -8.35
C ASP A 363 1.64 30.12 -8.69
N TYR A 364 1.97 28.85 -8.93
CA TYR A 364 0.99 27.85 -9.39
C TYR A 364 -0.19 27.66 -8.41
N PHE A 365 0.09 27.69 -7.11
CA PHE A 365 -0.89 27.65 -6.03
C PHE A 365 -0.60 28.71 -4.97
N THR A 366 -1.61 29.21 -4.26
CA THR A 366 -1.42 30.20 -3.19
C THR A 366 -1.02 29.55 -1.87
N ASP A 367 -0.52 30.33 -0.91
CA ASP A 367 -0.24 29.82 0.44
C ASP A 367 -1.54 29.37 1.15
N GLU A 368 -2.66 30.04 0.87
CA GLU A 368 -3.98 29.63 1.34
C GLU A 368 -4.36 28.23 0.83
N GLN A 369 -4.10 27.91 -0.45
CA GLN A 369 -4.36 26.58 -1.00
C GLN A 369 -3.46 25.51 -0.38
N LEU A 370 -2.20 25.85 -0.08
CA LEU A 370 -1.28 24.95 0.62
C LEU A 370 -1.79 24.62 2.04
N GLU A 371 -2.15 25.63 2.82
CA GLU A 371 -2.67 25.43 4.18
C GLU A 371 -4.05 24.76 4.19
N THR A 372 -4.89 25.05 3.18
CA THR A 372 -6.16 24.35 2.98
C THR A 372 -5.95 22.86 2.70
N ALA A 373 -4.98 22.50 1.85
CA ALA A 373 -4.66 21.10 1.55
C ALA A 373 -4.20 20.34 2.80
N LYS A 374 -3.32 20.95 3.61
CA LYS A 374 -2.89 20.38 4.90
C LYS A 374 -4.06 20.16 5.85
N SER A 375 -4.96 21.14 5.94
CA SER A 375 -6.15 21.06 6.79
C SER A 375 -7.13 19.98 6.30
N GLN A 376 -7.34 19.87 4.98
CA GLN A 376 -8.16 18.81 4.39
C GLN A 376 -7.59 17.42 4.66
N LEU A 377 -6.27 17.25 4.56
CA LEU A 377 -5.60 16.00 4.90
C LEU A 377 -5.74 15.65 6.39
N GLU A 378 -5.57 16.61 7.30
CA GLU A 378 -5.79 16.41 8.73
C GLU A 378 -7.25 16.01 9.04
N ILE A 379 -8.21 16.68 8.40
CA ILE A 379 -9.63 16.35 8.53
C ILE A 379 -9.91 14.94 7.98
N SER A 380 -9.35 14.60 6.81
CA SER A 380 -9.50 13.28 6.19
C SER A 380 -8.90 12.17 7.05
N ASP A 381 -7.74 12.40 7.67
CA ASP A 381 -7.12 11.49 8.63
C ASP A 381 -7.97 11.32 9.89
N GLY A 382 -8.54 12.43 10.42
CA GLY A 382 -9.49 12.41 11.52
C GLY A 382 -10.74 11.57 11.24
N PHE A 383 -11.38 11.78 10.08
CA PHE A 383 -12.51 10.97 9.63
C PHE A 383 -12.13 9.49 9.47
N GLY A 384 -10.94 9.22 8.94
CA GLY A 384 -10.42 7.86 8.79
C GLY A 384 -10.23 7.13 10.13
N LYS A 385 -10.13 7.86 11.24
CA LYS A 385 -9.89 7.35 12.60
C LYS A 385 -11.16 7.24 13.46
N GLU A 386 -12.34 7.53 12.93
CA GLU A 386 -13.61 7.50 13.70
C GLU A 386 -13.97 6.11 14.22
N LYS A 387 -13.55 5.05 13.52
CA LYS A 387 -13.83 3.66 13.89
C LYS A 387 -12.54 2.89 14.11
N THR A 388 -12.30 2.52 15.36
CA THR A 388 -11.13 1.73 15.77
C THR A 388 -10.98 0.41 15.04
N SER A 389 -12.09 -0.25 14.70
CA SER A 389 -12.09 -1.46 13.88
C SER A 389 -11.63 -1.24 12.44
N GLU A 390 -11.69 -0.01 11.91
CA GLU A 390 -11.36 0.31 10.52
C GLU A 390 -9.94 0.87 10.38
N TYR A 391 -9.55 1.81 11.24
CA TYR A 391 -8.23 2.46 11.09
C TYR A 391 -7.05 1.57 11.46
N ILE A 392 -7.31 0.46 12.18
CA ILE A 392 -6.33 -0.60 12.41
C ILE A 392 -5.74 -1.11 11.08
N HIS A 393 -6.55 -1.21 10.03
CA HIS A 393 -6.14 -1.64 8.70
C HIS A 393 -5.16 -0.64 8.05
N THR A 394 -5.36 0.66 8.28
CA THR A 394 -4.45 1.72 7.79
C THR A 394 -3.12 1.68 8.52
N ILE A 395 -3.14 1.45 9.84
CA ILE A 395 -1.91 1.33 10.65
C ILE A 395 -1.06 0.16 10.16
N THR A 396 -1.66 -1.02 9.97
CA THR A 396 -0.92 -2.20 9.52
C THR A 396 -0.40 -2.04 8.10
N TYR A 397 -1.15 -1.34 7.23
CA TYR A 397 -0.67 -0.98 5.89
C TYR A 397 0.59 -0.12 5.99
N TRP A 398 0.58 0.96 6.77
CA TRP A 398 1.75 1.81 6.92
C TRP A 398 2.88 1.19 7.72
N TRP A 399 2.62 0.27 8.66
CA TRP A 399 3.68 -0.54 9.28
C TRP A 399 4.41 -1.42 8.24
N SER A 400 3.69 -1.91 7.22
CA SER A 400 4.28 -2.70 6.15
C SER A 400 5.04 -1.85 5.13
N SER A 401 4.46 -0.72 4.73
CA SER A 401 4.99 0.18 3.71
C SER A 401 6.04 1.15 4.23
N ALA A 402 6.02 1.47 5.52
CA ALA A 402 6.92 2.40 6.20
C ALA A 402 7.16 1.94 7.65
N SER A 403 6.47 2.56 8.61
CA SER A 403 6.54 2.27 10.04
C SER A 403 5.25 2.74 10.75
N VAL A 404 5.04 2.29 12.00
CA VAL A 404 3.99 2.86 12.87
C VAL A 404 4.26 4.34 13.15
N ASP A 405 5.53 4.75 13.18
CA ASP A 405 5.94 6.15 13.36
C ASP A 405 5.53 7.03 12.19
N TYR A 406 5.53 6.48 10.97
CA TYR A 406 4.99 7.18 9.81
C TYR A 406 3.51 7.51 10.02
N TYR A 407 2.74 6.57 10.59
CA TYR A 407 1.32 6.76 10.90
C TYR A 407 1.06 7.77 11.99
N THR A 408 1.73 7.61 13.13
CA THR A 408 1.47 8.44 14.30
C THR A 408 1.93 9.89 14.09
N ASN A 409 2.95 10.13 13.26
CA ASN A 409 3.46 11.47 12.96
C ASN A 409 3.00 12.02 11.60
N TYR A 410 2.08 11.35 10.90
CA TYR A 410 1.69 11.70 9.54
C TYR A 410 1.22 13.15 9.42
N VAL A 411 0.21 13.54 10.20
CA VAL A 411 -0.34 14.91 10.19
C VAL A 411 0.71 15.95 10.57
N GLU A 412 1.56 15.67 11.56
CA GLU A 412 2.63 16.58 11.96
C GLU A 412 3.63 16.81 10.81
N ASN A 413 3.99 15.75 10.08
CA ASN A 413 4.90 15.83 8.95
C ASN A 413 4.24 16.51 7.73
N LEU A 414 2.96 16.30 7.48
CA LEU A 414 2.21 17.04 6.45
C LEU A 414 2.21 18.55 6.72
N LYS A 415 2.02 18.96 7.98
CA LYS A 415 2.04 20.38 8.37
C LYS A 415 3.39 21.06 8.08
N LYS A 416 4.49 20.29 8.15
CA LYS A 416 5.86 20.75 7.86
C LYS A 416 6.16 20.88 6.37
N VAL A 417 5.34 20.30 5.49
CA VAL A 417 5.56 20.38 4.03
C VAL A 417 5.57 21.84 3.58
N THR A 418 6.64 22.22 2.88
CA THR A 418 6.82 23.54 2.32
C THR A 418 6.57 23.54 0.81
N ARG A 419 6.36 24.74 0.24
CA ARG A 419 6.32 24.94 -1.21
C ARG A 419 7.59 24.43 -1.90
N GLN A 420 8.75 24.56 -1.27
CA GLN A 420 10.00 24.07 -1.83
C GLN A 420 10.01 22.54 -1.92
N ASP A 421 9.49 21.85 -0.90
CA ASP A 421 9.41 20.38 -0.89
C ASP A 421 8.53 19.85 -2.03
N ILE A 422 7.42 20.53 -2.30
CA ILE A 422 6.53 20.22 -3.43
C ILE A 422 7.25 20.45 -4.76
N LYS A 423 7.99 21.56 -4.92
CA LYS A 423 8.77 21.81 -6.14
C LYS A 423 9.85 20.76 -6.35
N ASP A 424 10.53 20.36 -5.29
CA ASP A 424 11.58 19.33 -5.36
C ASP A 424 10.97 17.97 -5.74
N PHE A 425 9.81 17.62 -5.17
CA PHE A 425 9.03 16.45 -5.56
C PHE A 425 8.62 16.50 -7.04
N VAL A 426 8.03 17.60 -7.51
CA VAL A 426 7.61 17.77 -8.91
C VAL A 426 8.80 17.64 -9.85
N LYS A 427 9.91 18.31 -9.56
CA LYS A 427 11.12 18.27 -10.41
C LYS A 427 11.74 16.87 -10.47
N LYS A 428 11.72 16.15 -9.35
CA LYS A 428 12.35 14.83 -9.23
C LYS A 428 11.49 13.71 -9.81
N TYR A 429 10.17 13.75 -9.61
CA TYR A 429 9.28 12.60 -9.89
C TYR A 429 8.26 12.84 -11.00
N ILE A 430 8.08 14.09 -11.46
CA ILE A 430 7.06 14.40 -12.47
C ILE A 430 7.66 15.09 -13.70
N LYS A 431 8.32 16.23 -13.50
CA LYS A 431 8.76 17.09 -14.60
C LYS A 431 9.86 16.41 -15.40
N ASN A 432 9.62 16.28 -16.71
CA ASN A 432 10.51 15.57 -17.65
C ASN A 432 10.84 14.12 -17.24
N GLN A 433 10.04 13.51 -16.38
CA GLN A 433 10.22 12.11 -16.02
C GLN A 433 9.56 11.21 -17.06
N PRO A 434 10.09 9.99 -17.27
CA PRO A 434 9.42 8.96 -18.04
C PRO A 434 7.99 8.75 -17.53
N SER A 435 7.06 8.49 -18.44
CA SER A 435 5.64 8.32 -18.13
C SER A 435 4.97 7.31 -19.05
N ALA A 436 3.88 6.70 -18.60
CA ALA A 436 3.02 5.88 -19.43
C ALA A 436 1.63 6.53 -19.51
N TRP A 437 1.02 6.56 -20.69
CA TRP A 437 -0.27 7.21 -20.95
C TRP A 437 -1.17 6.30 -21.76
N GLY A 438 -2.33 5.99 -21.22
CA GLY A 438 -3.33 5.14 -21.85
C GLY A 438 -4.64 5.88 -22.08
N LEU A 439 -5.26 5.67 -23.24
CA LEU A 439 -6.62 6.08 -23.54
C LEU A 439 -7.50 4.85 -23.76
N LEU A 440 -8.57 4.71 -22.97
CA LEU A 440 -9.63 3.74 -23.15
C LEU A 440 -10.76 4.35 -23.97
N VAL A 441 -11.15 3.66 -25.05
CA VAL A 441 -12.31 4.02 -25.90
C VAL A 441 -13.02 2.76 -26.41
N SER A 442 -14.25 2.92 -26.89
CA SER A 442 -14.94 1.88 -27.66
C SER A 442 -14.51 1.94 -29.13
N PRO A 443 -14.77 0.88 -29.93
CA PRO A 443 -14.52 0.91 -31.38
C PRO A 443 -15.19 2.12 -32.07
N GLU A 444 -16.46 2.39 -31.73
CA GLU A 444 -17.24 3.52 -32.27
C GLU A 444 -16.63 4.87 -31.88
N MET A 445 -16.19 5.04 -30.63
CA MET A 445 -15.52 6.26 -30.20
C MET A 445 -14.19 6.46 -30.92
N LYS A 446 -13.41 5.39 -31.11
CA LYS A 446 -12.13 5.48 -31.82
C LYS A 446 -12.31 6.01 -33.25
N GLU A 447 -13.29 5.49 -33.97
CA GLU A 447 -13.60 5.88 -35.34
C GLU A 447 -14.16 7.31 -35.43
N SER A 448 -15.18 7.62 -34.62
CA SER A 448 -15.87 8.92 -34.64
C SER A 448 -14.98 10.07 -34.17
N LEU A 449 -14.17 9.85 -33.12
CA LEU A 449 -13.29 10.87 -32.54
C LEU A 449 -11.93 10.94 -33.23
N LYS A 450 -11.61 9.99 -34.13
CA LYS A 450 -10.34 9.89 -34.85
C LYS A 450 -9.13 9.99 -33.91
N VAL A 451 -9.19 9.22 -32.84
CA VAL A 451 -8.15 9.15 -31.80
C VAL A 451 -7.23 7.96 -32.02
N ASP A 452 -5.94 8.22 -31.89
CA ASP A 452 -4.87 7.24 -31.87
C ASP A 452 -3.85 7.64 -30.77
N GLU A 453 -2.74 6.91 -30.67
CA GLU A 453 -1.72 7.16 -29.64
C GLU A 453 -1.10 8.58 -29.75
N THR A 454 -1.20 9.24 -30.91
CA THR A 454 -0.67 10.59 -31.12
C THR A 454 -1.43 11.67 -30.36
N VAL A 455 -2.57 11.31 -29.73
CA VAL A 455 -3.27 12.18 -28.78
C VAL A 455 -2.33 12.70 -27.67
N PHE A 456 -1.29 11.94 -27.34
CA PHE A 456 -0.33 12.26 -26.29
C PHE A 456 1.00 12.88 -26.79
N ASP A 457 1.21 12.99 -28.11
CA ASP A 457 2.49 13.38 -28.72
C ASP A 457 2.71 14.91 -28.80
N GLN A 458 2.00 15.70 -27.99
CA GLN A 458 2.05 17.16 -28.10
C GLN A 458 3.23 17.76 -27.33
N LYS A 459 4.41 17.74 -27.97
CA LYS A 459 5.47 18.74 -27.73
C LYS A 459 5.57 19.71 -28.88
#